data_AF-A0A449B7D7-F1
#
_entry.id   AF-A0A449B7D7-F1
#
_cell.length_a   1.000
_cell.length_b   1.000
_cell.length_c   1.000
_cell.angle_alpha   90.00
_cell.angle_beta   90.00
_cell.angle_gamma   90.00
#
_symmetry.space_group_name_H-M   'P 1'
#
loop_
_entity.id
_entity.type
_entity.pdbx_description
1 polymer ?
#
loop_
_entity_poly.entity_id
_entity_poly.type
_entity_poly.pdbx_seq_one_letter_code
_entity_poly.pdbx_strand_id
1 'polypeptide(L)'
;MKKDLKNNLNFPKKSYFWLGPKFRDLGLFQRWTIKKMVVVAMLIAISVAFTIISSQIVPLASIPTYKIAFIGLPVKITGFIFGPIIGFFVGLIADLISLLFIPPATYHFLYTIATAMNGLIAGLVGWFFIRFLNYSFSKEIKAKNYDYKIWYLSFKLEKAIQKDNSKLAAKISEKIIKYRNLRDFVLRYGTTEKLKNIYMITSSVIIMSIIITIVAIIFQIPAHEFSKVAFLKGRIPVLIFMVTGYSVMCGFVILGRYYMSATKYFIFAPIIVFSSLLEFVNLPILSLADSIGLGNGSQEILFWIISRTVFSPIKIWFNIFVIYFSYSVIYKLVNKNKNNTYN
;
A
#
# COMPACT_ATOMS: atom_id res chain seq x y z
N MET A 1 -1.72 -46.17 -30.70
CA MET A 1 -2.79 -45.37 -30.06
C MET A 1 -2.81 -45.45 -28.53
N LYS A 2 -2.98 -46.61 -27.85
CA LYS A 2 -2.89 -46.70 -26.36
C LYS A 2 -1.46 -46.48 -25.81
N LYS A 3 -0.40 -46.81 -26.57
CA LYS A 3 1.01 -46.65 -26.18
C LYS A 3 1.51 -45.21 -26.28
N ASP A 4 1.00 -44.43 -27.23
CA ASP A 4 1.48 -43.06 -27.53
C ASP A 4 1.00 -42.02 -26.51
N LEU A 5 -0.16 -42.27 -25.87
CA LEU A 5 -0.68 -41.41 -24.80
C LEU A 5 0.12 -41.51 -23.50
N LYS A 6 0.80 -42.65 -23.25
CA LYS A 6 1.53 -42.90 -22.01
C LYS A 6 2.94 -42.25 -22.03
N ASN A 7 3.58 -42.20 -23.20
CA ASN A 7 4.95 -41.67 -23.35
C ASN A 7 5.02 -40.13 -23.34
N ASN A 8 3.91 -39.42 -23.56
CA ASN A 8 3.87 -37.95 -23.61
C ASN A 8 3.48 -37.27 -22.27
N LEU A 9 3.38 -38.05 -21.19
CA LEU A 9 2.99 -37.58 -19.86
C LEU A 9 4.16 -37.69 -18.88
N ASN A 10 5.09 -36.73 -18.94
CA ASN A 10 6.05 -36.51 -17.86
C ASN A 10 5.28 -36.00 -16.62
N PHE A 11 5.10 -36.88 -15.62
CA PHE A 11 4.43 -36.54 -14.37
C PHE A 11 5.39 -35.77 -13.45
N PRO A 12 5.03 -34.54 -13.01
CA PRO A 12 5.89 -33.77 -12.10
C PRO A 12 5.92 -34.38 -10.69
N LYS A 13 7.10 -34.35 -10.04
CA LYS A 13 7.35 -34.90 -8.69
C LYS A 13 6.47 -34.24 -7.61
N LYS A 14 5.97 -35.07 -6.69
CA LYS A 14 4.97 -34.81 -5.64
C LYS A 14 5.27 -33.68 -4.64
N SER A 15 6.52 -33.24 -4.50
CA SER A 15 6.97 -32.43 -3.34
C SER A 15 6.83 -30.90 -3.46
N TYR A 16 6.46 -30.36 -4.62
CA TYR A 16 6.45 -28.91 -4.84
C TYR A 16 5.08 -28.21 -4.65
N PHE A 17 4.04 -28.94 -4.23
CA PHE A 17 2.64 -28.51 -4.32
C PHE A 17 1.97 -28.04 -3.01
N TRP A 18 2.75 -27.64 -1.99
CA TRP A 18 2.15 -27.04 -0.80
C TRP A 18 1.75 -25.57 -1.00
N LEU A 19 0.60 -25.23 -0.40
CA LEU A 19 -0.21 -24.01 -0.57
C LEU A 19 0.34 -22.81 0.20
N GLY A 20 0.42 -21.68 -0.49
CA GLY A 20 0.53 -20.37 0.14
C GLY A 20 1.95 -20.00 0.62
N PRO A 21 2.31 -18.72 0.52
CA PRO A 21 3.57 -18.23 1.06
C PRO A 21 3.44 -18.20 2.59
N LYS A 22 4.48 -18.58 3.33
CA LYS A 22 4.48 -18.30 4.77
C LYS A 22 4.49 -16.78 4.94
N PHE A 23 3.81 -16.23 5.94
CA PHE A 23 3.82 -14.78 6.23
C PHE A 23 5.25 -14.21 6.37
N ARG A 24 6.19 -15.06 6.79
CA ARG A 24 7.63 -14.76 6.84
C ARG A 24 8.27 -14.60 5.45
N ASP A 25 7.80 -15.35 4.45
CA ASP A 25 8.28 -15.31 3.07
C ASP A 25 7.67 -14.12 2.30
N LEU A 26 6.48 -13.66 2.71
CA LEU A 26 5.91 -12.36 2.29
C LEU A 26 6.62 -11.16 2.92
N GLY A 27 7.49 -11.40 3.91
CA GLY A 27 8.39 -10.43 4.53
C GLY A 27 7.71 -9.36 5.38
N LEU A 28 6.59 -9.69 6.04
CA LEU A 28 6.08 -8.90 7.18
C LEU A 28 7.14 -8.79 8.28
N PHE A 29 7.88 -9.87 8.51
CA PHE A 29 9.01 -9.96 9.42
C PHE A 29 10.28 -10.17 8.60
N GLN A 30 10.90 -9.09 8.15
CA GLN A 30 12.12 -9.19 7.36
C GLN A 30 13.31 -9.57 8.24
N ARG A 31 14.14 -10.53 7.79
CA ARG A 31 15.38 -10.86 8.49
C ARG A 31 16.31 -9.65 8.50
N TRP A 32 16.75 -9.26 9.69
CA TRP A 32 17.77 -8.25 9.89
C TRP A 32 19.12 -8.79 9.41
N THR A 33 19.65 -8.18 8.37
CA THR A 33 21.03 -8.41 7.93
C THR A 33 21.82 -7.14 8.17
N ILE A 34 23.14 -7.25 8.36
CA ILE A 34 24.02 -6.10 8.61
C ILE A 34 23.80 -5.02 7.54
N LYS A 35 23.74 -5.41 6.26
CA LYS A 35 23.45 -4.48 5.15
C LYS A 35 22.13 -3.71 5.35
N LYS A 36 21.07 -4.37 5.82
CA LYS A 36 19.78 -3.70 6.06
C LYS A 36 19.84 -2.78 7.27
N MET A 37 20.51 -3.19 8.34
CA MET A 37 20.72 -2.33 9.52
C MET A 37 21.41 -1.03 9.13
N VAL A 38 22.47 -1.11 8.33
CA VAL A 38 23.20 0.08 7.84
C VAL A 38 22.30 0.99 7.00
N VAL A 39 21.51 0.43 6.08
CA VAL A 39 20.59 1.24 5.25
C VAL A 39 19.47 1.88 6.10
N VAL A 40 18.95 1.14 7.08
CA VAL A 40 17.95 1.68 8.02
C VAL A 40 18.54 2.83 8.84
N ALA A 41 19.76 2.69 9.35
CA ALA A 41 20.47 3.75 10.09
C ALA A 41 20.70 4.99 9.22
N MET A 42 21.13 4.82 7.97
CA MET A 42 21.28 5.94 7.02
C MET A 42 19.94 6.65 6.79
N LEU A 43 18.84 5.92 6.67
CA LEU A 43 17.51 6.52 6.45
C LEU A 43 16.98 7.24 7.69
N ILE A 44 17.28 6.75 8.90
CA ILE A 44 17.01 7.48 10.15
C ILE A 44 17.78 8.81 10.14
N ALA A 45 19.07 8.79 9.84
CA ALA A 45 19.90 10.00 9.79
C ALA A 45 19.38 11.01 8.74
N ILE A 46 19.02 10.54 7.54
CA ILE A 46 18.41 11.38 6.50
C ILE A 46 17.08 11.96 6.98
N SER A 47 16.25 11.18 7.67
CA SER A 47 14.98 11.65 8.23
C SER A 47 15.16 12.75 9.26
N VAL A 48 16.13 12.59 10.17
CA VAL A 48 16.45 13.60 11.17
C VAL A 48 16.97 14.87 10.50
N ALA A 49 17.89 14.75 9.54
CA ALA A 49 18.40 15.89 8.79
C ALA A 49 17.28 16.64 8.04
N PHE A 50 16.36 15.91 7.40
CA PHE A 50 15.20 16.50 6.72
C PHE A 50 14.29 17.25 7.70
N THR A 51 14.08 16.69 8.89
CA THR A 51 13.29 17.33 9.95
C THR A 51 13.94 18.64 10.38
N ILE A 52 15.27 18.65 10.55
CA ILE A 52 16.01 19.83 10.96
C ILE A 52 15.93 20.93 9.91
N ILE A 53 16.33 20.63 8.68
CA ILE A 53 16.34 21.58 7.58
C ILE A 53 14.92 22.13 7.32
N SER A 54 13.91 21.25 7.29
CA SER A 54 12.53 21.67 7.02
C SER A 54 11.95 22.55 8.14
N SER A 55 12.37 22.36 9.38
CA SER A 55 11.95 23.22 10.50
C SER A 55 12.53 24.63 10.42
N GLN A 56 13.73 24.78 9.85
CA GLN A 56 14.44 26.06 9.74
C GLN A 56 14.01 26.86 8.51
N ILE A 57 13.75 26.20 7.38
CA ILE A 57 13.37 26.86 6.12
C ILE A 57 11.93 27.39 6.13
N VAL A 58 11.03 26.81 6.93
CA VAL A 58 9.60 27.14 6.92
C VAL A 58 9.12 27.68 8.28
N PRO A 59 9.47 28.94 8.64
CA PRO A 59 8.87 29.64 9.79
C PRO A 59 7.56 30.35 9.41
N LEU A 60 6.76 29.82 8.48
CA LEU A 60 5.48 30.41 8.12
C LEU A 60 4.39 29.90 9.08
N ALA A 61 4.13 30.71 10.10
CA ALA A 61 3.16 30.50 11.19
C ALA A 61 1.67 30.36 10.78
N SER A 62 1.35 30.27 9.48
CA SER A 62 -0.03 30.32 8.98
C SER A 62 -0.51 29.09 8.22
N ILE A 63 0.37 28.14 7.85
CA ILE A 63 -0.08 26.87 7.21
C ILE A 63 0.66 25.65 7.77
N PRO A 64 0.23 25.12 8.92
CA PRO A 64 0.78 23.91 9.55
C PRO A 64 0.74 22.67 8.63
N THR A 65 -0.15 22.68 7.64
CA THR A 65 -0.42 21.57 6.73
C THR A 65 0.77 21.21 5.83
N TYR A 66 1.56 22.19 5.38
CA TYR A 66 2.70 21.95 4.46
C TYR A 66 3.92 21.34 5.17
N LYS A 67 4.12 21.67 6.46
CA LYS A 67 5.25 21.21 7.27
C LYS A 67 5.32 19.69 7.40
N ILE A 68 4.17 18.99 7.42
CA ILE A 68 4.09 17.57 7.81
C ILE A 68 4.40 16.60 6.64
N ALA A 69 4.17 17.03 5.40
CA ALA A 69 4.24 16.13 4.24
C ALA A 69 5.68 15.74 3.86
N PHE A 70 6.61 16.70 3.85
CA PHE A 70 8.00 16.53 3.39
C PHE A 70 8.91 15.90 4.45
N ILE A 71 8.73 16.28 5.72
CA ILE A 71 9.52 15.81 6.88
C ILE A 71 9.47 14.29 7.03
N GLY A 72 8.28 13.69 6.84
CA GLY A 72 8.09 12.26 7.01
C GLY A 72 8.43 11.39 5.81
N LEU A 73 8.91 11.94 4.67
CA LEU A 73 9.13 11.14 3.47
C LEU A 73 10.13 9.99 3.67
N PRO A 74 11.31 10.20 4.30
CA PRO A 74 12.26 9.11 4.49
C PRO A 74 11.65 7.98 5.33
N VAL A 75 10.94 8.30 6.42
CA VAL A 75 10.21 7.32 7.24
C VAL A 75 9.20 6.52 6.40
N LYS A 76 8.38 7.20 5.59
CA LYS A 76 7.38 6.55 4.73
C LYS A 76 8.04 5.62 3.70
N ILE A 77 9.13 6.07 3.06
CA ILE A 77 9.90 5.25 2.11
C ILE A 77 10.50 4.02 2.81
N THR A 78 11.03 4.18 4.03
CA THR A 78 11.59 3.05 4.79
C THR A 78 10.53 1.99 5.07
N GLY A 79 9.34 2.39 5.52
CA GLY A 79 8.23 1.48 5.74
C GLY A 79 7.84 0.77 4.46
N PHE A 80 7.67 1.51 3.37
CA PHE A 80 7.26 0.96 2.09
C PHE A 80 8.25 -0.09 1.54
N ILE A 81 9.56 0.09 1.75
CA ILE A 81 10.61 -0.81 1.27
C ILE A 81 10.84 -1.99 2.23
N PHE A 82 11.03 -1.69 3.52
CA PHE A 82 11.47 -2.65 4.54
C PHE A 82 10.31 -3.30 5.31
N GLY A 83 9.09 -2.84 5.09
CA GLY A 83 7.88 -3.38 5.71
C GLY A 83 7.44 -2.61 6.97
N PRO A 84 6.26 -2.97 7.51
CA PRO A 84 5.55 -2.17 8.52
C PRO A 84 6.31 -2.04 9.84
N ILE A 85 6.94 -3.12 10.31
CA ILE A 85 7.62 -3.14 11.63
C ILE A 85 8.87 -2.26 11.60
N ILE A 86 9.66 -2.36 10.53
CA ILE A 86 10.86 -1.53 10.36
C ILE A 86 10.45 -0.07 10.17
N GLY A 87 9.40 0.19 9.38
CA GLY A 87 8.86 1.55 9.22
C GLY A 87 8.40 2.17 10.55
N PHE A 88 7.67 1.41 11.37
CA PHE A 88 7.25 1.84 12.71
C PHE A 88 8.45 2.22 13.59
N PHE A 89 9.45 1.34 13.65
CA PHE A 89 10.65 1.56 14.44
C PHE A 89 11.44 2.79 13.95
N VAL A 90 11.62 2.93 12.63
CA VAL A 90 12.31 4.09 12.05
C VAL A 90 11.58 5.39 12.36
N GLY A 91 10.25 5.41 12.26
CA GLY A 91 9.46 6.61 12.58
C GLY A 91 9.60 7.01 14.04
N LEU A 92 9.52 6.04 14.95
CA LEU A 92 9.70 6.26 16.38
C LEU A 92 11.10 6.83 16.69
N ILE A 93 12.15 6.16 16.21
CA ILE A 93 13.54 6.56 16.51
C ILE A 93 13.90 7.89 15.84
N ALA A 94 13.50 8.10 14.59
CA ALA A 94 13.78 9.35 13.88
C ALA A 94 13.14 10.55 14.57
N ASP A 95 11.91 10.40 15.07
CA ASP A 95 11.24 11.47 15.82
C ASP A 95 11.92 11.73 17.17
N LEU A 96 12.21 10.68 17.96
CA LEU A 96 12.92 10.82 19.23
C LEU A 96 14.27 11.52 19.08
N ILE A 97 15.05 11.16 18.06
CA ILE A 97 16.34 11.83 17.80
C ILE A 97 16.10 13.27 17.37
N SER A 98 15.10 13.54 16.52
CA SER A 98 14.81 14.90 16.06
C SER A 98 14.39 15.83 17.20
N LEU A 99 13.67 15.31 18.20
CA LEU A 99 13.28 16.06 19.40
C LEU A 99 14.48 16.53 20.23
N LEU A 100 15.61 15.80 20.20
CA LEU A 100 16.84 16.22 20.88
C LEU A 100 17.47 17.45 20.24
N PHE A 101 17.32 17.62 18.93
CA PHE A 101 17.86 18.77 18.20
C PHE A 101 16.87 19.94 18.13
N ILE A 102 15.58 19.64 18.02
CA ILE A 102 14.51 20.64 17.90
C ILE A 102 13.39 20.29 18.88
N PRO A 103 13.55 20.68 20.15
CA PRO A 103 12.49 20.51 21.13
C PRO A 103 11.32 21.42 20.74
N PRO A 104 10.11 20.89 20.49
CA PRO A 104 8.94 21.72 20.25
C PRO A 104 8.50 22.39 21.55
N ALA A 105 7.93 23.60 21.45
CA ALA A 105 7.46 24.35 22.62
C ALA A 105 6.44 23.57 23.46
N THR A 106 5.62 22.74 22.82
CA THR A 106 4.69 21.82 23.47
C THR A 106 4.88 20.42 22.89
N TYR A 107 5.41 19.50 23.69
CA TYR A 107 5.61 18.11 23.29
C TYR A 107 4.57 17.20 23.93
N HIS A 108 4.03 16.29 23.13
CA HIS A 108 3.23 15.18 23.61
C HIS A 108 3.64 13.89 22.89
N PHE A 109 3.67 12.77 23.61
CA PHE A 109 4.10 11.46 23.09
C PHE A 109 3.29 10.99 21.86
N LEU A 110 2.06 11.48 21.71
CA LEU A 110 1.20 11.20 20.55
C LEU A 110 1.78 11.69 19.23
N TYR A 111 2.60 12.76 19.22
CA TYR A 111 3.28 13.18 18.00
C TYR A 111 4.29 12.12 17.52
N THR A 112 5.01 11.51 18.45
CA THR A 112 5.93 10.39 18.17
C THR A 112 5.18 9.13 17.75
N ILE A 113 4.01 8.87 18.33
CA ILE A 113 3.15 7.78 17.84
C ILE A 113 2.68 8.05 16.41
N ALA A 114 2.28 9.29 16.08
CA ALA A 114 1.84 9.65 14.73
C ALA A 114 2.96 9.47 13.69
N THR A 115 4.21 9.81 14.02
CA THR A 115 5.36 9.57 13.13
C THR A 115 5.70 8.09 13.01
N ALA A 116 5.58 7.31 14.07
CA ALA A 116 5.72 5.85 14.01
C ALA A 116 4.60 5.21 13.16
N MET A 117 3.36 5.66 13.30
CA MET A 117 2.22 5.22 12.47
C MET A 117 2.43 5.52 10.98
N ASN A 118 3.04 6.67 10.63
CA ASN A 118 3.38 6.98 9.25
C ASN A 118 4.23 5.88 8.59
N GLY A 119 5.26 5.41 9.29
CA GLY A 119 6.13 4.34 8.80
C GLY A 119 5.42 2.99 8.76
N LEU A 120 4.60 2.69 9.77
CA LEU A 120 3.81 1.46 9.83
C LEU A 120 2.83 1.35 8.66
N ILE A 121 2.02 2.38 8.42
CA ILE A 121 0.99 2.40 7.37
C ILE A 121 1.65 2.31 6.00
N ALA A 122 2.76 3.03 5.79
CA ALA A 122 3.52 2.93 4.54
C ALA A 122 3.98 1.50 4.26
N GLY A 123 4.46 0.81 5.30
CA GLY A 123 4.87 -0.58 5.18
C GLY A 123 3.73 -1.57 5.02
N LEU A 124 2.56 -1.34 5.62
CA LEU A 124 1.37 -2.16 5.38
C LEU A 124 0.90 -2.05 3.93
N VAL A 125 0.83 -0.84 3.38
CA VAL A 125 0.39 -0.63 2.00
C VAL A 125 1.42 -1.18 1.01
N GLY A 126 2.71 -0.92 1.23
CA GLY A 126 3.79 -1.49 0.41
C GLY A 126 3.77 -3.01 0.44
N TRP A 127 3.61 -3.62 1.63
CA TRP A 127 3.49 -5.06 1.77
C TRP A 127 2.25 -5.62 1.04
N PHE A 128 1.08 -5.02 1.24
CA PHE A 128 -0.18 -5.50 0.68
C PHE A 128 -0.20 -5.41 -0.85
N PHE A 129 0.13 -4.25 -1.41
CA PHE A 129 0.11 -4.08 -2.87
C PHE A 129 1.30 -4.76 -3.52
N ILE A 130 2.54 -4.41 -3.13
CA ILE A 130 3.73 -4.84 -3.87
C ILE A 130 4.06 -6.31 -3.63
N ARG A 131 3.83 -6.83 -2.43
CA ARG A 131 4.15 -8.23 -2.12
C ARG A 131 2.93 -9.10 -2.26
N PHE A 132 1.87 -8.85 -1.51
CA PHE A 132 0.72 -9.76 -1.45
C PHE A 132 -0.09 -9.80 -2.76
N LEU A 133 -0.51 -8.66 -3.32
CA LEU A 133 -1.30 -8.65 -4.56
C LEU A 133 -0.49 -9.11 -5.77
N ASN A 134 0.70 -8.55 -5.98
CA ASN A 134 1.57 -8.98 -7.08
C ASN A 134 1.90 -10.47 -7.00
N TYR A 135 2.21 -10.99 -5.81
CA TYR A 135 2.43 -12.42 -5.62
C TYR A 135 1.18 -13.19 -6.00
N SER A 136 0.05 -12.95 -5.32
CA SER A 136 -1.20 -13.72 -5.46
C SER A 136 -1.74 -13.76 -6.90
N PHE A 137 -1.48 -12.71 -7.68
CA PHE A 137 -1.98 -12.57 -9.04
C PHE A 137 -0.90 -12.60 -10.13
N SER A 138 0.33 -12.93 -9.74
CA SER A 138 1.45 -13.17 -10.65
C SER A 138 1.13 -14.27 -11.66
N LYS A 139 1.77 -14.18 -12.83
CA LYS A 139 1.69 -15.21 -13.87
C LYS A 139 2.18 -16.58 -13.36
N GLU A 140 3.21 -16.58 -12.51
CA GLU A 140 3.85 -17.78 -11.96
C GLU A 140 2.91 -18.57 -11.06
N ILE A 141 2.19 -17.90 -10.15
CA ILE A 141 1.25 -18.60 -9.27
C ILE A 141 0.05 -19.13 -10.03
N LYS A 142 -0.47 -18.35 -11.00
CA LYS A 142 -1.56 -18.82 -11.84
C LYS A 142 -1.14 -20.02 -12.68
N ALA A 143 0.08 -20.01 -13.24
CA ALA A 143 0.63 -21.16 -13.94
C ALA A 143 0.77 -22.38 -13.02
N LYS A 144 1.31 -22.18 -11.81
CA LYS A 144 1.42 -23.25 -10.80
C LYS A 144 0.08 -23.84 -10.40
N ASN A 145 -0.96 -23.01 -10.27
CA ASN A 145 -2.33 -23.47 -10.01
C ASN A 145 -2.89 -24.34 -11.16
N TYR A 146 -2.53 -24.05 -12.41
CA TYR A 146 -2.87 -24.92 -13.52
C TYR A 146 -2.06 -26.20 -13.52
N ASP A 147 -0.77 -26.16 -13.19
CA ASP A 147 0.05 -27.37 -13.04
C ASP A 147 -0.51 -28.29 -11.95
N TYR A 148 -1.04 -27.74 -10.84
CA TYR A 148 -1.71 -28.54 -9.81
C TYR A 148 -2.93 -29.26 -10.36
N LYS A 149 -3.78 -28.55 -11.12
CA LYS A 149 -4.99 -29.13 -11.73
C LYS A 149 -4.62 -30.21 -12.75
N ILE A 150 -3.58 -29.98 -13.54
CA ILE A 150 -3.05 -30.96 -14.49
C ILE A 150 -2.57 -32.22 -13.75
N TRP A 151 -1.80 -32.05 -12.67
CA TRP A 151 -1.31 -33.15 -11.85
C TRP A 151 -2.44 -33.96 -11.18
N TYR A 152 -3.45 -33.29 -10.62
CA TYR A 152 -4.58 -33.97 -10.02
C TYR A 152 -5.43 -34.73 -11.06
N LEU A 153 -5.62 -34.14 -12.24
CA LEU A 153 -6.33 -34.78 -13.34
C LEU A 153 -5.54 -35.95 -13.93
N SER A 154 -4.20 -35.88 -13.96
CA SER A 154 -3.38 -36.95 -14.48
C SER A 154 -3.46 -38.21 -13.61
N PHE A 155 -3.59 -38.06 -12.29
CA PHE A 155 -3.89 -39.17 -11.39
C PHE A 155 -5.29 -39.78 -11.62
N LYS A 156 -6.30 -38.95 -11.93
CA LYS A 156 -7.64 -39.44 -12.30
C LYS A 156 -7.64 -40.15 -13.66
N LEU A 157 -6.85 -39.67 -14.61
CA LEU A 157 -6.70 -40.28 -15.93
C LEU A 157 -6.14 -41.71 -15.79
N GLU A 158 -5.11 -41.88 -14.98
CA GLU A 158 -4.50 -43.19 -14.74
C GLU A 158 -5.50 -44.20 -14.17
N LYS A 159 -6.30 -43.80 -13.19
CA LYS A 159 -7.40 -44.63 -12.65
C LYS A 159 -8.47 -44.96 -13.68
N ALA A 160 -8.80 -44.05 -14.59
CA ALA A 160 -9.79 -44.28 -15.65
C ALA A 160 -9.27 -45.27 -16.71
N ILE A 161 -7.99 -45.19 -17.05
CA ILE A 161 -7.31 -46.13 -17.96
C ILE A 161 -7.27 -47.54 -17.34
N GLN A 162 -6.97 -47.66 -16.05
CA GLN A 162 -6.97 -48.95 -15.34
C GLN A 162 -8.35 -49.63 -15.33
N LYS A 163 -9.44 -48.84 -15.30
CA LYS A 163 -10.83 -49.35 -15.37
C LYS A 163 -11.33 -49.57 -16.81
N ASP A 164 -10.46 -49.43 -17.80
CA ASP A 164 -10.73 -49.53 -19.24
C ASP A 164 -11.92 -48.66 -19.75
N ASN A 165 -12.23 -47.58 -19.04
CA ASN A 165 -13.32 -46.68 -19.39
C ASN A 165 -12.84 -45.61 -20.39
N SER A 166 -12.89 -45.95 -21.68
CA SER A 166 -12.37 -45.14 -22.78
C SER A 166 -13.00 -43.74 -22.88
N LYS A 167 -14.32 -43.63 -22.70
CA LYS A 167 -15.05 -42.34 -22.74
C LYS A 167 -14.62 -41.41 -21.60
N LEU A 168 -14.46 -41.94 -20.39
CA LEU A 168 -14.03 -41.16 -19.23
C LEU A 168 -12.57 -40.70 -19.38
N ALA A 169 -11.69 -41.57 -19.88
CA ALA A 169 -10.30 -41.24 -20.12
C ALA A 169 -10.15 -40.10 -21.15
N ALA A 170 -10.88 -40.16 -22.27
CA ALA A 170 -10.89 -39.11 -23.29
C ALA A 170 -11.33 -37.75 -22.74
N LYS A 171 -12.41 -37.72 -21.94
CA LYS A 171 -12.91 -36.50 -21.30
C LYS A 171 -11.91 -35.88 -20.32
N ILE A 172 -11.14 -36.71 -19.61
CA ILE A 172 -10.10 -36.23 -18.69
C ILE A 172 -8.88 -35.71 -19.46
N SER A 173 -8.46 -36.39 -20.55
CA SER A 173 -7.33 -35.92 -21.37
C SER A 173 -7.62 -34.57 -22.03
N GLU A 174 -8.84 -34.35 -22.53
CA GLU A 174 -9.25 -33.04 -23.06
C GLU A 174 -9.16 -31.94 -22.00
N LYS A 175 -9.59 -32.22 -20.77
CA LYS A 175 -9.45 -31.26 -19.65
C LYS A 175 -7.98 -30.96 -19.33
N ILE A 176 -7.10 -31.95 -19.37
CA ILE A 176 -5.66 -31.77 -19.15
C ILE A 176 -5.08 -30.86 -20.25
N ILE A 177 -5.39 -31.13 -21.51
CA ILE A 177 -4.95 -30.32 -22.66
C ILE A 177 -5.44 -28.88 -22.50
N LYS A 178 -6.72 -28.69 -22.16
CA LYS A 178 -7.29 -27.37 -21.89
C LYS A 178 -6.51 -26.61 -20.80
N TYR A 179 -6.20 -27.25 -19.67
CA TYR A 179 -5.44 -26.59 -18.60
C TYR A 179 -3.98 -26.32 -18.98
N ARG A 180 -3.36 -27.17 -19.80
CA ARG A 180 -2.01 -26.94 -20.34
C ARG A 180 -1.99 -25.71 -21.26
N ASN A 181 -2.96 -25.61 -22.17
CA ASN A 181 -3.10 -24.45 -23.05
C ASN A 181 -3.34 -23.16 -22.24
N LEU A 182 -4.18 -23.21 -21.20
CA LEU A 182 -4.42 -22.06 -20.32
C LEU A 182 -3.17 -21.65 -19.54
N ARG A 183 -2.37 -22.60 -19.05
CA ARG A 183 -1.09 -22.34 -18.39
C ARG A 183 -0.12 -21.63 -19.34
N ASP A 184 0.06 -22.18 -20.53
CA ASP A 184 0.99 -21.64 -21.52
C ASP A 184 0.54 -20.26 -22.01
N PHE A 185 -0.77 -20.05 -22.17
CA PHE A 185 -1.36 -18.73 -22.44
C PHE A 185 -0.98 -17.72 -21.34
N VAL A 186 -1.14 -18.08 -20.05
CA VAL A 186 -0.80 -17.19 -18.93
C VAL A 186 0.69 -16.87 -18.87
N LEU A 187 1.55 -17.84 -19.18
CA LEU A 187 3.00 -17.63 -19.20
C LEU A 187 3.44 -16.71 -20.35
N ARG A 188 2.81 -16.84 -21.53
CA ARG A 188 3.13 -16.07 -22.74
C ARG A 188 2.55 -14.66 -22.73
N TYR A 189 1.26 -14.51 -22.42
CA TYR A 189 0.55 -13.22 -22.53
C TYR A 189 0.49 -12.44 -21.21
N GLY A 190 0.87 -13.07 -20.09
CA GLY A 190 0.90 -12.41 -18.78
C GLY A 190 -0.47 -12.10 -18.18
N THR A 191 -0.46 -11.52 -16.98
CA THR A 191 -1.68 -11.23 -16.19
C THR A 191 -1.81 -9.75 -15.83
N THR A 192 -1.09 -8.88 -16.54
CA THR A 192 -0.93 -7.46 -16.24
C THR A 192 -2.25 -6.70 -16.22
N GLU A 193 -3.11 -6.88 -17.23
CA GLU A 193 -4.43 -6.22 -17.26
C GLU A 193 -5.35 -6.69 -16.13
N LYS A 194 -5.35 -7.99 -15.83
CA LYS A 194 -6.11 -8.54 -14.69
C LYS A 194 -5.59 -7.96 -13.37
N LEU A 195 -4.28 -7.81 -13.25
CA LEU A 195 -3.63 -7.24 -12.07
C LEU A 195 -3.96 -5.75 -11.91
N LYS A 196 -3.99 -4.97 -13.00
CA LYS A 196 -4.47 -3.57 -12.99
C LYS A 196 -5.91 -3.50 -12.48
N ASN A 197 -6.80 -4.37 -12.95
CA ASN A 197 -8.19 -4.40 -12.47
C ASN A 197 -8.28 -4.72 -10.97
N ILE A 198 -7.43 -5.62 -10.47
CA ILE A 198 -7.39 -5.94 -9.04
C ILE A 198 -6.89 -4.77 -8.22
N TYR A 199 -5.82 -4.09 -8.66
CA TYR A 199 -5.33 -2.87 -8.02
C TYR A 199 -6.39 -1.78 -7.98
N MET A 200 -7.13 -1.59 -9.08
CA MET A 200 -8.24 -0.66 -9.17
C MET A 200 -9.34 -0.99 -8.15
N ILE A 201 -9.86 -2.22 -8.18
CA ILE A 201 -10.96 -2.66 -7.31
C ILE A 201 -10.55 -2.55 -5.84
N THR A 202 -9.38 -3.08 -5.47
CA THR A 202 -8.90 -3.04 -4.08
C THR A 202 -8.71 -1.62 -3.59
N SER A 203 -8.14 -0.74 -4.41
CA SER A 203 -7.94 0.67 -4.06
C SER A 203 -9.27 1.42 -3.90
N SER A 204 -10.23 1.21 -4.82
CA SER A 204 -11.55 1.83 -4.75
C SER A 204 -12.34 1.35 -3.53
N VAL A 205 -12.26 0.07 -3.17
CA VAL A 205 -12.92 -0.47 -1.97
C VAL A 205 -12.36 0.16 -0.70
N ILE A 206 -11.03 0.31 -0.59
CA ILE A 206 -10.39 0.95 0.57
C ILE A 206 -10.77 2.44 0.67
N ILE A 207 -10.77 3.16 -0.45
CA ILE A 207 -11.17 4.58 -0.44
C ILE A 207 -12.65 4.72 -0.08
N MET A 208 -13.52 3.84 -0.59
CA MET A 208 -14.94 3.85 -0.26
C MET A 208 -15.19 3.55 1.22
N SER A 209 -14.47 2.60 1.83
CA SER A 209 -14.61 2.32 3.26
C SER A 209 -14.17 3.51 4.12
N ILE A 210 -13.14 4.25 3.70
CA ILE A 210 -12.75 5.51 4.35
C ILE A 210 -13.86 6.56 4.23
N ILE A 211 -14.44 6.75 3.05
CA ILE A 211 -15.56 7.70 2.84
C ILE A 211 -16.73 7.37 3.78
N ILE A 212 -17.16 6.10 3.81
CA ILE A 212 -18.25 5.65 4.68
C ILE A 212 -17.93 5.94 6.15
N THR A 213 -16.70 5.68 6.57
CA THR A 213 -16.27 5.89 7.96
C THR A 213 -16.23 7.38 8.31
N ILE A 214 -15.71 8.24 7.41
CA ILE A 214 -15.70 9.69 7.60
C ILE A 214 -17.12 10.25 7.71
N VAL A 215 -18.03 9.80 6.83
CA VAL A 215 -19.43 10.20 6.88
C VAL A 215 -20.05 9.80 8.22
N ALA A 216 -19.83 8.56 8.67
CA ALA A 216 -20.32 8.08 9.96
C ALA A 216 -19.80 8.93 11.14
N ILE A 217 -18.51 9.26 11.14
CA ILE A 217 -17.89 10.11 12.18
C ILE A 217 -18.51 11.52 12.18
N ILE A 218 -18.64 12.16 11.02
CA ILE A 218 -19.18 13.54 10.92
C ILE A 218 -20.63 13.63 11.43
N PHE A 219 -21.44 12.61 11.17
CA PHE A 219 -22.83 12.59 11.64
C PHE A 219 -22.96 12.44 13.15
N GLN A 220 -21.98 11.81 13.82
CA GLN A 220 -21.96 11.68 15.28
C GLN A 220 -21.57 12.99 15.99
N ILE A 221 -20.88 13.92 15.33
CA ILE A 221 -20.41 15.17 15.94
C ILE A 221 -21.55 16.20 15.98
N PRO A 222 -21.84 16.86 17.13
CA PRO A 222 -22.87 17.88 17.25
C PRO A 222 -22.76 19.03 16.23
N ALA A 223 -23.90 19.50 15.71
CA ALA A 223 -23.93 20.48 14.62
C ALA A 223 -23.32 21.85 15.00
N HIS A 224 -23.36 22.24 16.28
CA HIS A 224 -22.85 23.51 16.75
C HIS A 224 -21.32 23.61 16.65
N GLU A 225 -20.58 22.51 16.68
CA GLU A 225 -19.11 22.52 16.57
C GLU A 225 -18.63 22.93 15.17
N PHE A 226 -19.46 22.72 14.15
CA PHE A 226 -19.16 23.11 12.77
C PHE A 226 -19.33 24.61 12.52
N SER A 227 -19.88 25.37 13.47
CA SER A 227 -20.01 26.82 13.37
C SER A 227 -18.70 27.56 13.65
N LYS A 228 -17.78 26.92 14.39
CA LYS A 228 -16.48 27.46 14.80
C LYS A 228 -15.40 27.35 13.71
N VAL A 229 -15.66 26.65 12.62
CA VAL A 229 -14.68 26.38 11.55
C VAL A 229 -14.55 27.59 10.63
N ALA A 230 -13.33 28.09 10.46
CA ALA A 230 -13.06 29.33 9.73
C ALA A 230 -13.39 29.28 8.23
N PHE A 231 -13.30 28.11 7.57
CA PHE A 231 -13.39 28.01 6.10
C PHE A 231 -14.74 27.49 5.57
N LEU A 232 -15.39 26.58 6.28
CA LEU A 232 -16.67 25.99 5.89
C LEU A 232 -17.58 25.95 7.11
N LYS A 233 -18.59 26.83 7.13
CA LYS A 233 -19.57 26.86 8.21
C LYS A 233 -20.66 25.83 7.95
N GLY A 234 -20.90 24.98 8.93
CA GLY A 234 -21.98 24.00 8.91
C GLY A 234 -21.55 22.59 8.46
N ARG A 235 -22.27 21.59 8.98
CA ARG A 235 -21.96 20.17 8.79
C ARG A 235 -22.02 19.74 7.31
N ILE A 236 -23.03 20.21 6.58
CA ILE A 236 -23.29 19.77 5.20
C ILE A 236 -22.17 20.22 4.24
N PRO A 237 -21.76 21.51 4.19
CA PRO A 237 -20.64 21.93 3.34
C PRO A 237 -19.34 21.19 3.64
N VAL A 238 -19.05 20.97 4.94
CA VAL A 238 -17.87 20.22 5.40
C VAL A 238 -17.90 18.77 4.90
N LEU A 239 -19.06 18.10 4.99
CA LEU A 239 -19.24 16.74 4.49
C LEU A 239 -19.09 16.67 2.97
N ILE A 240 -19.72 17.59 2.23
CA ILE A 240 -19.61 17.65 0.76
C ILE A 240 -18.15 17.82 0.35
N PHE A 241 -17.42 18.74 0.98
CA PHE A 241 -16.01 18.97 0.67
C PHE A 241 -15.14 17.72 0.90
N MET A 242 -15.36 16.99 2.00
CA MET A 242 -14.62 15.77 2.27
C MET A 242 -14.96 14.64 1.30
N VAL A 243 -16.26 14.37 1.13
CA VAL A 243 -16.73 13.30 0.25
C VAL A 243 -16.27 13.53 -1.18
N THR A 244 -16.35 14.77 -1.67
CA THR A 244 -15.85 15.12 -3.01
C THR A 244 -14.35 14.89 -3.11
N GLY A 245 -13.56 15.34 -2.13
CA GLY A 245 -12.11 15.13 -2.09
C GLY A 245 -11.67 13.68 -2.24
N TYR A 246 -12.24 12.77 -1.44
CA TYR A 246 -11.95 11.33 -1.53
C TYR A 246 -12.59 10.66 -2.76
N SER A 247 -13.76 11.14 -3.21
CA SER A 247 -14.41 10.62 -4.43
C SER A 247 -13.58 10.92 -5.68
N VAL A 248 -12.97 12.12 -5.75
CA VAL A 248 -12.04 12.47 -6.82
C VAL A 248 -10.86 11.49 -6.83
N MET A 249 -10.27 11.14 -5.68
CA MET A 249 -9.21 10.13 -5.61
C MET A 249 -9.64 8.76 -6.14
N CYS A 250 -10.86 8.32 -5.81
CA CYS A 250 -11.44 7.10 -6.35
C CYS A 250 -11.56 7.19 -7.89
N GLY A 251 -12.02 8.35 -8.40
CA GLY A 251 -12.04 8.65 -9.83
C GLY A 251 -10.65 8.55 -10.48
N PHE A 252 -9.61 9.11 -9.88
CA PHE A 252 -8.23 9.01 -10.39
C PHE A 252 -7.69 7.57 -10.40
N VAL A 253 -8.05 6.74 -9.42
CA VAL A 253 -7.71 5.31 -9.42
C VAL A 253 -8.37 4.58 -10.60
N ILE A 254 -9.64 4.87 -10.87
CA ILE A 254 -10.41 4.26 -11.96
C ILE A 254 -9.90 4.74 -13.32
N LEU A 255 -9.79 6.05 -13.52
CA LEU A 255 -9.29 6.64 -14.76
C LEU A 255 -7.84 6.23 -15.02
N GLY A 256 -7.00 6.21 -13.97
CA GLY A 256 -5.60 5.79 -14.06
C GLY A 256 -5.45 4.36 -14.63
N ARG A 257 -6.42 3.48 -14.41
CA ARG A 257 -6.42 2.12 -15.00
C ARG A 257 -6.44 2.17 -16.52
N TYR A 258 -7.11 3.15 -17.13
CA TYR A 258 -7.25 3.27 -18.59
C TYR A 258 -6.14 4.11 -19.21
N TYR A 259 -5.72 5.19 -18.55
CA TYR A 259 -4.76 6.15 -19.12
C TYR A 259 -3.30 5.83 -18.81
N MET A 260 -2.99 5.04 -17.77
CA MET A 260 -1.60 4.75 -17.39
C MET A 260 -1.12 3.37 -17.85
N SER A 261 0.17 3.29 -18.18
CA SER A 261 0.85 2.01 -18.38
C SER A 261 0.84 1.17 -17.09
N ALA A 262 0.88 -0.16 -17.21
CA ALA A 262 0.81 -1.07 -16.06
C ALA A 262 1.89 -0.76 -15.01
N THR A 263 3.12 -0.48 -15.45
CA THR A 263 4.25 -0.15 -14.57
C THR A 263 3.96 1.09 -13.72
N LYS A 264 3.49 2.19 -14.34
CA LYS A 264 3.15 3.43 -13.63
C LYS A 264 1.94 3.23 -12.72
N TYR A 265 0.93 2.50 -13.18
CA TYR A 265 -0.30 2.27 -12.42
C TYR A 265 -0.06 1.48 -11.13
N PHE A 266 0.80 0.46 -11.18
CA PHE A 266 1.15 -0.34 -9.99
C PHE A 266 1.91 0.44 -8.91
N ILE A 267 2.40 1.64 -9.22
CA ILE A 267 3.02 2.55 -8.26
C ILE A 267 2.02 3.62 -7.85
N PHE A 268 1.28 4.17 -8.80
CA PHE A 268 0.33 5.26 -8.60
C PHE A 268 -0.84 4.86 -7.68
N ALA A 269 -1.51 3.75 -7.96
CA ALA A 269 -2.69 3.34 -7.17
C ALA A 269 -2.36 3.08 -5.68
N PRO A 270 -1.27 2.36 -5.33
CA PRO A 270 -0.86 2.22 -3.93
C PRO A 270 -0.48 3.55 -3.27
N ILE A 271 0.10 4.52 -3.98
CA ILE A 271 0.43 5.84 -3.41
C ILE A 271 -0.83 6.62 -3.02
N ILE A 272 -1.90 6.53 -3.82
CA ILE A 272 -3.19 7.14 -3.48
C ILE A 272 -3.76 6.51 -2.22
N VAL A 273 -3.85 5.17 -2.18
CA VAL A 273 -4.37 4.42 -1.02
C VAL A 273 -3.52 4.66 0.22
N PHE A 274 -2.20 4.71 0.05
CA PHE A 274 -1.28 5.05 1.11
C PHE A 274 -1.57 6.43 1.69
N SER A 275 -1.72 7.44 0.82
CA SER A 275 -1.92 8.81 1.26
C SER A 275 -3.27 9.00 1.95
N SER A 276 -4.32 8.32 1.48
CA SER A 276 -5.65 8.37 2.09
C SER A 276 -5.69 7.65 3.44
N LEU A 277 -5.16 6.43 3.55
CA LEU A 277 -5.09 5.68 4.80
C LEU A 277 -4.23 6.39 5.84
N LEU A 278 -3.08 6.95 5.42
CA LEU A 278 -2.18 7.66 6.31
C LEU A 278 -2.86 8.86 6.95
N GLU A 279 -3.59 9.65 6.16
CA GLU A 279 -4.31 10.79 6.73
C GLU A 279 -5.42 10.32 7.66
N PHE A 280 -6.23 9.35 7.22
CA PHE A 280 -7.33 8.80 8.02
C PHE A 280 -6.89 8.31 9.41
N VAL A 281 -5.78 7.56 9.50
CA VAL A 281 -5.28 7.04 10.78
C VAL A 281 -4.63 8.13 11.65
N ASN A 282 -3.94 9.10 11.03
CA ASN A 282 -3.25 10.14 11.77
C ASN A 282 -4.15 11.27 12.26
N LEU A 283 -5.29 11.48 11.61
CA LEU A 283 -6.26 12.51 12.00
C LEU A 283 -6.60 12.44 13.50
N PRO A 284 -7.09 11.32 14.05
CA PRO A 284 -7.45 11.23 15.47
C PRO A 284 -6.25 11.37 16.42
N ILE A 285 -5.11 10.79 16.06
CA ILE A 285 -3.90 10.81 16.90
C ILE A 285 -3.41 12.25 17.07
N LEU A 286 -3.32 12.97 15.95
CA LEU A 286 -2.80 14.33 15.94
C LEU A 286 -3.82 15.33 16.49
N SER A 287 -5.12 15.15 16.25
CA SER A 287 -6.12 16.01 16.89
C SER A 287 -6.11 15.86 18.41
N LEU A 288 -5.87 14.65 18.92
CA LEU A 288 -5.76 14.42 20.36
C LEU A 288 -4.46 15.02 20.92
N ALA A 289 -3.34 14.89 20.19
CA ALA A 289 -2.08 15.55 20.52
C ALA A 289 -2.22 17.08 20.59
N ASP A 290 -2.86 17.69 19.58
CA ASP A 290 -3.08 19.14 19.51
C ASP A 290 -4.00 19.62 20.65
N SER A 291 -5.05 18.86 20.98
CA SER A 291 -5.96 19.22 22.10
C SER A 291 -5.28 19.22 23.47
N ILE A 292 -4.30 18.33 23.69
CA ILE A 292 -3.56 18.23 24.95
C ILE A 292 -2.37 19.20 24.98
N GLY A 293 -1.68 19.36 23.85
CA GLY A 293 -0.45 20.15 23.77
C GLY A 293 -0.69 21.65 23.57
N LEU A 294 -1.79 22.07 22.94
CA LEU A 294 -2.07 23.47 22.59
C LEU A 294 -3.39 24.00 23.18
N GLY A 295 -4.32 23.11 23.54
CA GLY A 295 -5.63 23.48 24.09
C GLY A 295 -5.64 23.59 25.62
N ASN A 296 -6.65 24.27 26.16
CA ASN A 296 -6.90 24.39 27.61
C ASN A 296 -7.62 23.16 28.22
N GLY A 297 -7.57 21.99 27.58
CA GLY A 297 -8.18 20.74 28.06
C GLY A 297 -9.12 20.04 27.05
N SER A 298 -9.72 18.92 27.48
CA SER A 298 -10.49 17.96 26.67
C SER A 298 -11.75 18.52 25.97
N GLN A 299 -12.18 19.75 26.29
CA GLN A 299 -13.43 20.33 25.80
C GLN A 299 -13.37 20.79 24.33
N GLU A 300 -12.19 20.84 23.70
CA GLU A 300 -12.04 21.28 22.31
C GLU A 300 -11.63 20.17 21.32
N ILE A 301 -11.57 18.91 21.76
CA ILE A 301 -11.06 17.81 20.91
C ILE A 301 -11.87 17.66 19.61
N LEU A 302 -13.18 17.89 19.67
CA LEU A 302 -14.07 17.83 18.51
C LEU A 302 -13.77 18.94 17.50
N PHE A 303 -13.46 20.15 17.99
CA PHE A 303 -13.06 21.27 17.14
C PHE A 303 -11.74 20.97 16.42
N TRP A 304 -10.75 20.41 17.13
CA TRP A 304 -9.47 20.00 16.54
C TRP A 304 -9.65 18.89 15.50
N ILE A 305 -10.49 17.90 15.77
CA ILE A 305 -10.85 16.85 14.81
C ILE A 305 -11.47 17.49 13.55
N ILE A 306 -12.48 18.34 13.68
CA ILE A 306 -13.14 18.95 12.53
C ILE A 306 -12.15 19.80 11.72
N SER A 307 -11.40 20.67 12.39
CA SER A 307 -10.43 21.57 11.75
C SER A 307 -9.39 20.80 10.94
N ARG A 308 -8.89 19.68 11.48
CA ARG A 308 -7.91 18.84 10.79
C ARG A 308 -8.52 18.04 9.64
N THR A 309 -9.75 17.57 9.83
CA THR A 309 -10.44 16.74 8.82
C THR A 309 -10.83 17.59 7.60
N VAL A 310 -11.20 18.87 7.77
CA VAL A 310 -11.52 19.76 6.64
C VAL A 310 -10.36 19.93 5.67
N PHE A 311 -9.12 20.07 6.15
CA PHE A 311 -7.94 20.21 5.29
C PHE A 311 -7.36 18.88 4.77
N SER A 312 -7.90 17.74 5.22
CA SER A 312 -7.41 16.40 4.85
C SER A 312 -7.35 16.17 3.33
N PRO A 313 -8.39 16.47 2.53
CA PRO A 313 -8.34 16.23 1.09
C PRO A 313 -7.20 16.96 0.37
N ILE A 314 -6.99 18.24 0.69
CA ILE A 314 -5.93 19.07 0.09
C ILE A 314 -4.56 18.49 0.45
N LYS A 315 -4.37 18.13 1.72
CA LYS A 315 -3.12 17.55 2.21
C LYS A 315 -2.80 16.20 1.55
N ILE A 316 -3.80 15.37 1.29
CA ILE A 316 -3.62 14.08 0.60
C ILE A 316 -3.14 14.31 -0.84
N TRP A 317 -3.75 15.25 -1.57
CA TRP A 317 -3.32 15.60 -2.92
C TRP A 317 -1.86 16.05 -2.98
N PHE A 318 -1.46 16.90 -2.04
CA PHE A 318 -0.08 17.32 -1.90
C PHE A 318 0.85 16.14 -1.59
N ASN A 319 0.47 15.25 -0.66
CA ASN A 319 1.24 14.04 -0.36
C ASN A 319 1.44 13.15 -1.60
N ILE A 320 0.37 12.89 -2.37
CA ILE A 320 0.43 12.08 -3.60
C ILE A 320 1.43 12.70 -4.58
N PHE A 321 1.35 14.01 -4.80
CA PHE A 321 2.24 14.73 -5.71
C PHE A 321 3.72 14.58 -5.30
N VAL A 322 4.02 14.87 -4.03
CA VAL A 322 5.39 14.81 -3.51
C VAL A 322 5.95 13.39 -3.60
N ILE A 323 5.20 12.38 -3.13
CA ILE A 323 5.66 10.99 -3.13
C ILE A 323 5.87 10.48 -4.56
N TYR A 324 4.95 10.78 -5.48
CA TYR A 324 5.06 10.37 -6.87
C TYR A 324 6.27 11.04 -7.56
N PHE A 325 6.50 12.33 -7.30
CA PHE A 325 7.64 13.04 -7.86
C PHE A 325 8.98 12.51 -7.31
N SER A 326 9.08 12.34 -5.98
CA SER A 326 10.26 11.74 -5.34
C SER A 326 10.56 10.36 -5.92
N TYR A 327 9.52 9.52 -6.09
CA TYR A 327 9.67 8.23 -6.75
C TYR A 327 10.18 8.36 -8.19
N SER A 328 9.61 9.26 -9.00
CA SER A 328 10.01 9.47 -10.39
C SER A 328 11.49 9.85 -10.53
N VAL A 329 12.00 10.68 -9.62
CA VAL A 329 13.42 11.07 -9.57
C VAL A 329 14.29 9.87 -9.16
N ILE A 330 13.95 9.20 -8.06
CA ILE A 330 14.73 8.07 -7.53
C ILE A 330 14.76 6.90 -8.53
N TYR A 331 13.62 6.57 -9.13
CA TYR A 331 13.51 5.48 -10.11
C TYR A 331 14.45 5.68 -11.30
N LYS A 332 14.55 6.93 -11.81
CA LYS A 332 15.48 7.27 -12.90
C LYS A 332 16.94 7.09 -12.47
N LEU A 333 17.30 7.53 -11.26
CA LEU A 333 18.67 7.41 -10.75
C LEU A 333 19.09 5.95 -10.54
N VAL A 334 18.21 5.12 -9.96
CA VAL A 334 18.51 3.71 -9.69
C VAL A 334 18.61 2.89 -10.98
N ASN A 335 17.75 3.15 -11.97
CA ASN A 335 17.76 2.40 -13.23
C ASN A 335 18.72 2.96 -14.30
N LYS A 336 19.24 4.17 -14.14
CA LYS A 336 20.29 4.73 -15.03
C LYS A 336 21.53 3.81 -15.07
N ASN A 337 21.87 3.18 -13.94
CA ASN A 337 23.03 2.29 -13.85
C ASN A 337 22.77 0.86 -14.34
N LYS A 338 21.52 0.43 -14.53
CA LYS A 338 21.22 -0.90 -15.10
C LYS A 338 21.46 -0.98 -16.61
N ASN A 339 21.45 0.16 -17.30
CA ASN A 339 21.80 0.23 -18.72
C ASN A 339 23.30 0.40 -18.96
N ASN A 340 24.09 0.68 -17.92
CA ASN A 340 25.55 0.86 -18.02
C ASN A 340 26.36 -0.40 -17.66
N THR A 341 25.70 -1.53 -17.34
CA THR A 341 26.36 -2.81 -17.05
C THR A 341 26.49 -3.74 -18.27
N TYR A 342 26.40 -3.19 -19.48
CA TYR A 342 26.78 -3.87 -20.73
C TYR A 342 27.89 -3.11 -21.45
N ASN A 343 28.99 -2.87 -20.75
CA ASN A 343 30.30 -2.62 -21.36
C ASN A 343 31.35 -3.38 -20.56
#